data_AF-A0A2H1CNL3-F1
#
_entry.id   AF-A0A2H1CNL3-F1
#
_cell.length_a   1.000
_cell.length_b   1.000
_cell.length_c   1.000
_cell.angle_alpha   90.00
_cell.angle_beta   90.00
_cell.angle_gamma   90.00
#
_symmetry.space_group_name_H-M   'P 1'
#
loop_
_entity.id
_entity.type
_entity.pdbx_description
1 polymer ?
#
loop_
_entity_poly.entity_id
_entity_poly.type
_entity_poly.pdbx_seq_one_letter_code
_entity_poly.pdbx_strand_id
1 'polypeptide(L)'
;MPNSAHPPQEACSKTYNISVVGPPKAGKSCLCNRFALPHPDYYRKDHLSVLSAADFVGEIVNLDHWLYWGCVSRQVDDYTVNFRIIEQTEFIDDSTFQPFVSQKQGIEPGCKEDYVQRSTTIHLSSEHKLRYICKDQLGQENTYEREYFPSGDIEVNGFVLVCDVSRQLLGSHPRADRNSVPQQTIIQEILTLLLKLKKPVVLAVSKFDTYRSQAVEELSSLLQKSSDFKRIPLIETSAHENINVENTFLSLVKLMDKPRAPKIRCLRYVDAVQERKAELSNALTSFCKVMCQAPCEFLNGWDAFMARYSQQADVVTYLRLVGTSEACSKFEDYVKHRRHVTKQHNLDQIAGLLSHFVPNLDIVRNK
;
A
#
# COMPACT_ATOMS: atom_id res chain seq x y z
N MET A 1 46.61 7.33 27.32
CA MET A 1 45.67 6.31 26.83
C MET A 1 44.29 6.93 26.81
N PRO A 2 43.71 7.23 25.64
CA PRO A 2 42.35 7.75 25.55
C PRO A 2 41.36 6.61 25.27
N ASN A 3 40.22 6.73 25.95
CA ASN A 3 39.07 5.84 26.00
C ASN A 3 38.63 5.30 24.62
N SER A 4 38.44 3.98 24.58
CA SER A 4 37.73 3.27 23.53
C SER A 4 36.29 3.76 23.43
N ALA A 5 35.99 4.48 22.36
CA ALA A 5 34.62 4.66 21.90
C ALA A 5 34.12 3.30 21.39
N HIS A 6 33.19 2.69 22.11
CA HIS A 6 32.38 1.62 21.55
C HIS A 6 31.61 2.19 20.35
N PRO A 7 31.61 1.53 19.17
CA PRO A 7 30.69 1.91 18.11
C PRO A 7 29.25 1.74 18.62
N PRO A 8 28.30 2.56 18.15
CA PRO A 8 26.90 2.37 18.50
C PRO A 8 26.50 0.94 18.10
N GLN A 9 26.07 0.15 19.09
CA GLN A 9 25.38 -1.11 18.83
C GLN A 9 24.23 -0.79 17.88
N GLU A 10 24.31 -1.22 16.62
CA GLU A 10 23.15 -1.34 15.76
C GLU A 10 22.14 -2.19 16.52
N ALA A 11 21.09 -1.57 17.04
CA ALA A 11 20.00 -2.29 17.67
C ALA A 11 19.45 -3.23 16.59
N CYS A 12 19.72 -4.54 16.75
CA CYS A 12 19.25 -5.56 15.83
C CYS A 12 17.72 -5.49 15.78
N SER A 13 17.18 -4.89 14.73
CA SER A 13 15.74 -4.72 14.58
C SER A 13 15.11 -6.07 14.30
N LYS A 14 14.21 -6.48 15.19
CA LYS A 14 13.49 -7.76 15.09
C LYS A 14 12.79 -7.83 13.75
N THR A 15 12.95 -8.94 13.03
CA THR A 15 12.35 -9.15 11.71
C THR A 15 11.19 -10.13 11.79
N TYR A 16 10.04 -9.76 11.24
CA TYR A 16 8.85 -10.59 11.14
C TYR A 16 8.57 -10.99 9.70
N ASN A 17 8.47 -12.29 9.44
CA ASN A 17 8.05 -12.86 8.18
C ASN A 17 6.53 -12.95 8.16
N ILE A 18 5.89 -12.14 7.33
CA ILE A 18 4.43 -12.04 7.24
C ILE A 18 3.98 -12.58 5.90
N SER A 19 3.08 -13.57 5.94
CA SER A 19 2.47 -14.13 4.74
C SER A 19 1.07 -13.55 4.54
N VAL A 20 0.86 -12.92 3.38
CA VAL A 20 -0.41 -12.33 2.96
C VAL A 20 -1.13 -13.33 2.06
N VAL A 21 -2.29 -13.79 2.51
CA VAL A 21 -3.06 -14.89 1.92
C VAL A 21 -4.48 -14.43 1.63
N GLY A 22 -5.23 -15.20 0.85
CA GLY A 22 -6.65 -14.96 0.60
C GLY A 22 -7.06 -15.19 -0.84
N PRO A 23 -8.35 -15.18 -1.15
CA PRO A 23 -8.85 -15.56 -2.46
C PRO A 23 -8.17 -14.84 -3.64
N PRO A 24 -8.13 -15.45 -4.84
CA PRO A 24 -7.66 -14.77 -6.04
C PRO A 24 -8.40 -13.43 -6.24
N LYS A 25 -7.67 -12.41 -6.69
CA LYS A 25 -8.19 -11.05 -6.92
C LYS A 25 -8.71 -10.34 -5.66
N ALA A 26 -8.43 -10.86 -4.46
CA ALA A 26 -8.82 -10.22 -3.20
C ALA A 26 -8.08 -8.91 -2.90
N GLY A 27 -7.16 -8.43 -3.75
CA GLY A 27 -6.42 -7.18 -3.51
C GLY A 27 -5.14 -7.33 -2.68
N LYS A 28 -4.62 -8.56 -2.52
CA LYS A 28 -3.37 -8.87 -1.81
C LYS A 28 -2.19 -8.06 -2.32
N SER A 29 -1.90 -8.11 -3.63
CA SER A 29 -0.78 -7.38 -4.24
C SER A 29 -0.84 -5.88 -3.99
N CYS A 30 -2.03 -5.28 -4.13
CA CYS A 30 -2.22 -3.86 -3.82
C CYS A 30 -1.98 -3.54 -2.34
N LEU A 31 -2.42 -4.40 -1.42
CA LEU A 31 -2.18 -4.24 0.01
C LEU A 31 -0.69 -4.35 0.35
N CYS A 32 0.00 -5.35 -0.20
CA CYS A 32 1.45 -5.54 -0.05
C CYS A 32 2.24 -4.37 -0.64
N ASN A 33 1.93 -3.96 -1.87
CA ASN A 33 2.57 -2.82 -2.54
C ASN A 33 2.40 -1.55 -1.72
N ARG A 34 1.17 -1.23 -1.28
CA ARG A 34 0.92 -0.03 -0.48
C ARG A 34 1.66 -0.05 0.86
N PHE A 35 1.77 -1.22 1.49
CA PHE A 35 2.51 -1.32 2.75
C PHE A 35 4.02 -1.22 2.54
N ALA A 36 4.57 -1.95 1.57
CA ALA A 36 6.01 -1.99 1.30
C ALA A 36 6.53 -0.67 0.72
N LEU A 37 5.76 -0.06 -0.19
CA LEU A 37 6.07 1.18 -0.89
C LEU A 37 4.95 2.20 -0.64
N PRO A 38 4.92 2.86 0.53
CA PRO A 38 3.79 3.70 0.93
C PRO A 38 3.67 5.00 0.11
N HIS A 39 4.78 5.48 -0.47
CA HIS A 39 4.78 6.70 -1.26
C HIS A 39 3.86 6.56 -2.49
N PRO A 40 2.95 7.51 -2.75
CA PRO A 40 1.96 7.39 -3.83
C PRO A 40 2.55 7.15 -5.22
N ASP A 41 3.72 7.73 -5.51
CA ASP A 41 4.38 7.57 -6.82
C ASP A 41 4.81 6.12 -7.13
N TYR A 42 5.03 5.30 -6.09
CA TYR A 42 5.42 3.89 -6.22
C TYR A 42 4.24 2.93 -6.12
N TYR A 43 3.04 3.45 -5.88
CA TYR A 43 1.84 2.63 -5.80
C TYR A 43 1.34 2.25 -7.19
N ARG A 44 1.11 0.95 -7.40
CA ARG A 44 0.57 0.39 -8.63
C ARG A 44 -0.76 -0.30 -8.34
N LYS A 45 -1.74 -0.10 -9.23
CA LYS A 45 -3.06 -0.74 -9.12
C LYS A 45 -3.10 -2.10 -9.80
N ASP A 46 -2.29 -2.27 -10.85
CA ASP A 46 -2.28 -3.47 -11.69
C ASP A 46 -1.07 -4.34 -11.39
N HIS A 47 -1.34 -5.54 -10.89
CA HIS A 47 -0.36 -6.59 -10.66
C HIS A 47 -0.76 -7.83 -11.45
N LEU A 48 0.20 -8.48 -12.09
CA LEU A 48 -0.05 -9.63 -12.95
C LEU A 48 -0.21 -10.90 -12.11
N SER A 49 -1.16 -11.73 -12.51
CA SER A 49 -1.27 -13.13 -12.06
C SER A 49 -1.29 -14.11 -13.24
N VAL A 50 -1.24 -13.57 -14.47
CA VAL A 50 -1.08 -14.31 -15.72
C VAL A 50 0.29 -13.92 -16.26
N LEU A 51 1.13 -14.91 -16.51
CA LEU A 51 2.55 -14.73 -16.82
C LEU A 51 2.95 -15.64 -17.99
N SER A 52 3.99 -15.22 -18.71
CA SER A 52 4.68 -16.12 -19.64
C SER A 52 5.49 -17.16 -18.88
N ALA A 53 5.83 -18.27 -19.54
CA ALA A 53 6.73 -19.28 -18.97
C ALA A 53 8.13 -18.68 -18.62
N ALA A 54 8.60 -17.69 -19.39
CA ALA A 54 9.85 -17.02 -19.12
C ALA A 54 9.79 -16.20 -17.81
N ASP A 55 8.72 -15.44 -17.61
CA ASP A 55 8.53 -14.65 -16.38
C ASP A 55 8.37 -15.53 -15.15
N PHE A 56 7.72 -16.70 -15.29
CA PHE A 56 7.54 -17.64 -14.18
C PHE A 56 8.86 -18.25 -13.71
N VAL A 57 9.80 -18.50 -14.63
CA VAL A 57 11.14 -19.03 -14.32
C VAL A 57 12.08 -17.94 -13.77
N GLY A 58 11.88 -16.68 -14.17
CA GLY A 58 12.74 -15.55 -13.78
C GLY A 58 12.88 -15.35 -12.26
N GLU A 59 13.95 -14.68 -11.82
CA GLU A 59 14.34 -14.59 -10.39
C GLU A 59 13.25 -14.00 -9.47
N ILE A 60 12.32 -13.20 -9.99
CA ILE A 60 11.21 -12.60 -9.23
C ILE A 60 10.20 -13.67 -8.80
N VAL A 61 9.68 -14.42 -9.76
CA VAL A 61 8.66 -15.45 -9.52
C VAL A 61 9.32 -16.74 -9.08
N ASN A 62 10.46 -17.06 -9.69
CA ASN A 62 11.39 -18.11 -9.29
C ASN A 62 10.70 -19.47 -9.12
N LEU A 63 9.83 -19.83 -10.06
CA LEU A 63 9.05 -21.08 -10.06
C LEU A 63 8.12 -21.26 -8.84
N ASP A 64 7.85 -20.17 -8.13
CA ASP A 64 7.00 -20.15 -6.95
C ASP A 64 5.63 -19.54 -7.25
N HIS A 65 4.63 -19.96 -6.49
CA HIS A 65 3.31 -19.32 -6.48
C HIS A 65 3.19 -18.25 -5.38
N TRP A 66 4.29 -17.58 -5.06
CA TRP A 66 4.32 -16.49 -4.10
C TRP A 66 5.33 -15.41 -4.51
N LEU A 67 5.08 -14.18 -4.06
CA LEU A 67 5.93 -13.02 -4.32
C LEU A 67 6.62 -12.56 -3.03
N TYR A 68 7.88 -12.15 -3.16
CA TYR A 68 8.59 -11.44 -2.12
C TYR A 68 8.46 -9.93 -2.36
N TRP A 69 7.83 -9.20 -1.44
CA TRP A 69 7.59 -7.76 -1.59
C TRP A 69 8.67 -6.87 -0.98
N GLY A 70 9.68 -7.48 -0.33
CA GLY A 70 10.77 -6.79 0.34
C GLY A 70 10.69 -6.81 1.86
N CYS A 71 11.73 -6.24 2.46
CA CYS A 71 11.89 -6.06 3.89
C CYS A 71 11.79 -4.56 4.21
N VAL A 72 10.78 -4.17 5.00
CA VAL A 72 10.54 -2.75 5.32
C VAL A 72 10.52 -2.51 6.82
N SER A 73 11.21 -1.47 7.28
CA SER A 73 11.20 -1.09 8.69
C SER A 73 10.00 -0.21 9.01
N ARG A 74 9.26 -0.51 10.09
CA ARG A 74 8.23 0.37 10.64
C ARG A 74 8.38 0.50 12.15
N GLN A 75 7.93 1.64 12.65
CA GLN A 75 7.81 1.85 14.09
C GLN A 75 6.52 1.19 14.59
N VAL A 76 6.64 0.37 15.63
CA VAL A 76 5.54 -0.26 16.35
C VAL A 76 5.63 0.22 17.79
N ASP A 77 4.67 1.04 18.22
CA ASP A 77 4.73 1.71 19.52
C ASP A 77 6.10 2.43 19.68
N ASP A 78 6.96 1.98 20.61
CA ASP A 78 8.24 2.64 20.94
C ASP A 78 9.48 1.96 20.31
N TYR A 79 9.31 1.01 19.39
CA TYR A 79 10.42 0.25 18.80
C TYR A 79 10.29 0.08 17.28
N THR A 80 11.41 -0.11 16.59
CA THR A 80 11.45 -0.37 15.14
C THR A 80 11.60 -1.87 14.87
N VAL A 81 10.77 -2.39 13.97
CA VAL A 81 10.85 -3.78 13.51
C VAL A 81 10.87 -3.82 11.99
N ASN A 82 11.43 -4.89 11.45
CA ASN A 82 11.43 -5.14 10.02
C ASN A 82 10.30 -6.10 9.66
N PHE A 83 9.63 -5.80 8.56
CA PHE A 83 8.54 -6.58 8.00
C PHE A 83 9.02 -7.19 6.70
N ARG A 84 9.22 -8.51 6.68
CA ARG A 84 9.46 -9.26 5.45
C ARG A 84 8.12 -9.73 4.90
N ILE A 85 7.70 -9.12 3.79
CA ILE A 85 6.35 -9.32 3.25
C ILE A 85 6.36 -10.36 2.13
N ILE A 86 5.57 -11.40 2.31
CA ILE A 86 5.35 -12.47 1.33
C ILE A 86 3.88 -12.44 0.91
N GLU A 87 3.60 -12.56 -0.38
CA GLU A 87 2.23 -12.75 -0.88
C GLU A 87 2.07 -14.15 -1.45
N GLN A 88 1.13 -14.92 -0.90
CA GLN A 88 0.73 -16.23 -1.42
C GLN A 88 -0.34 -16.06 -2.51
N THR A 89 -0.02 -16.48 -3.72
CA THR A 89 -0.87 -16.28 -4.90
C THR A 89 -0.96 -17.54 -5.77
N GLU A 90 -1.48 -17.39 -6.98
CA GLU A 90 -1.45 -18.42 -8.00
C GLU A 90 -1.18 -17.77 -9.36
N PHE A 91 -0.05 -18.14 -9.98
CA PHE A 91 0.29 -17.72 -11.33
C PHE A 91 -0.28 -18.68 -12.36
N ILE A 92 -0.83 -18.10 -13.41
CA ILE A 92 -1.47 -18.78 -14.52
C ILE A 92 -0.60 -18.55 -15.77
N ASP A 93 -0.39 -19.60 -16.55
CA ASP A 93 0.31 -19.55 -17.82
C ASP A 93 -0.54 -18.83 -18.87
N ASP A 94 0.03 -17.84 -19.54
CA ASP A 94 -0.64 -17.03 -20.57
C ASP A 94 -0.99 -17.80 -21.86
N SER A 95 -0.31 -18.92 -22.11
CA SER A 95 -0.52 -19.77 -23.29
C SER A 95 -1.59 -20.84 -23.06
N THR A 96 -1.63 -21.43 -21.85
CA THR A 96 -2.54 -22.53 -21.52
C THR A 96 -3.73 -22.11 -20.67
N PHE A 97 -3.66 -20.93 -20.04
CA PHE A 97 -4.62 -20.45 -19.04
C PHE A 97 -4.83 -21.45 -17.88
N GLN A 98 -3.83 -22.28 -17.58
CA GLN A 98 -3.79 -23.17 -16.43
C GLN A 98 -2.76 -22.66 -15.40
N PRO A 99 -2.93 -22.95 -14.10
CA PRO A 99 -1.90 -22.68 -13.11
C PRO A 99 -0.59 -23.37 -13.50
N PHE A 100 0.54 -22.68 -13.32
CA PHE A 100 1.85 -23.30 -13.44
C PHE A 100 2.01 -24.46 -12.43
N VAL A 101 2.83 -25.45 -12.78
CA VAL A 101 3.20 -26.54 -11.85
C VAL A 101 4.42 -26.08 -11.05
N SER A 102 4.31 -26.05 -9.72
CA SER A 102 5.47 -25.74 -8.88
C SER A 102 6.43 -26.92 -8.87
N GLN A 103 7.66 -26.71 -9.36
CA GLN A 103 8.68 -27.77 -9.42
C GLN A 103 9.46 -27.95 -8.11
N LYS A 104 9.43 -26.96 -7.21
CA LYS A 104 10.34 -26.87 -6.04
C LYS A 104 9.92 -27.71 -4.83
N GLN A 105 8.70 -28.23 -4.78
CA GLN A 105 8.19 -28.98 -3.62
C GLN A 105 8.29 -30.51 -3.74
N GLY A 106 8.96 -31.04 -4.79
CA GLY A 106 9.13 -32.48 -4.97
C GLY A 106 7.81 -33.23 -5.21
N ILE A 107 6.77 -32.51 -5.61
CA ILE A 107 5.44 -33.04 -5.86
C ILE A 107 5.39 -33.54 -7.30
N GLU A 108 4.96 -34.78 -7.49
CA GLU A 108 4.82 -35.39 -8.80
C GLU A 108 3.95 -34.53 -9.74
N PRO A 109 4.28 -34.47 -11.04
CA PRO A 109 3.44 -33.82 -12.04
C PRO A 109 2.01 -34.38 -11.98
N GLY A 110 1.03 -33.56 -11.59
CA GLY A 110 -0.39 -33.95 -11.56
C GLY A 110 -1.07 -33.86 -10.19
N CYS A 111 -0.35 -33.65 -9.09
CA CYS A 111 -0.97 -33.33 -7.80
C CYS A 111 -1.35 -31.84 -7.79
N LYS A 112 -2.61 -31.52 -8.11
CA LYS A 112 -3.18 -30.19 -7.85
C LYS A 112 -3.22 -29.97 -6.34
N GLU A 113 -2.16 -29.40 -5.77
CA GLU A 113 -2.28 -28.79 -4.46
C GLU A 113 -3.36 -27.72 -4.54
N ASP A 114 -4.38 -27.87 -3.70
CA ASP A 114 -5.38 -26.85 -3.49
C ASP A 114 -4.67 -25.58 -3.01
N TYR A 115 -4.85 -24.46 -3.72
CA TYR A 115 -4.31 -23.13 -3.39
C TYR A 115 -4.42 -22.84 -1.89
N VAL A 116 -5.54 -23.26 -1.28
CA VAL A 116 -5.82 -23.11 0.15
C VAL A 116 -4.72 -23.75 1.00
N GLN A 117 -4.31 -24.98 0.72
CA GLN A 117 -3.24 -25.66 1.47
C GLN A 117 -1.89 -24.97 1.28
N ARG A 118 -1.48 -24.76 0.02
CA ARG A 118 -0.21 -24.12 -0.35
C ARG A 118 -0.07 -22.72 0.28
N SER A 119 -1.14 -21.93 0.26
CA SER A 119 -1.15 -20.58 0.81
C SER A 119 -0.94 -20.53 2.34
N THR A 120 -1.16 -21.64 3.04
CA THR A 120 -0.97 -21.75 4.51
C THR A 120 0.34 -22.39 4.93
N THR A 121 1.27 -22.62 3.99
CA THR A 121 2.63 -23.10 4.29
C THR A 121 3.37 -22.11 5.21
N ILE A 122 4.06 -22.65 6.21
CA ILE A 122 4.81 -21.87 7.21
C ILE A 122 6.31 -21.81 6.93
N HIS A 123 6.84 -22.73 6.14
CA HIS A 123 8.27 -22.84 5.82
C HIS A 123 8.44 -22.54 4.34
N LEU A 124 9.23 -21.52 4.03
CA LEU A 124 9.47 -21.03 2.67
C LEU A 124 10.96 -21.03 2.39
N SER A 125 11.34 -21.62 1.27
CA SER A 125 12.71 -21.61 0.77
C SER A 125 12.70 -21.34 -0.73
N SER A 126 13.43 -20.32 -1.17
CA SER A 126 13.58 -20.00 -2.59
C SER A 126 14.87 -19.23 -2.80
N GLU A 127 15.92 -19.98 -3.12
CA GLU A 127 17.25 -19.43 -3.39
C GLU A 127 17.22 -18.46 -4.57
N HIS A 128 17.93 -17.34 -4.44
CA HIS A 128 17.99 -16.27 -5.43
C HIS A 128 16.65 -15.63 -5.80
N LYS A 129 15.62 -15.74 -4.95
CA LYS A 129 14.35 -15.05 -5.22
C LYS A 129 14.51 -13.54 -5.06
N LEU A 130 14.24 -12.81 -6.13
CA LEU A 130 14.32 -11.35 -6.18
C LEU A 130 13.00 -10.72 -5.71
N ARG A 131 13.11 -9.59 -5.02
CA ARG A 131 11.96 -8.75 -4.66
C ARG A 131 11.17 -8.30 -5.89
N TYR A 132 9.86 -8.44 -5.80
CA TYR A 132 8.89 -7.86 -6.71
C TYR A 132 8.56 -6.41 -6.35
N ILE A 133 8.56 -5.54 -7.36
CA ILE A 133 8.23 -4.11 -7.25
C ILE A 133 6.95 -3.82 -8.03
N CYS A 134 6.92 -4.16 -9.32
CA CYS A 134 5.77 -3.99 -10.20
C CYS A 134 5.87 -4.92 -11.41
N LYS A 135 4.80 -4.99 -12.21
CA LYS A 135 4.76 -5.84 -13.41
C LYS A 135 5.81 -5.46 -14.45
N ASP A 136 6.16 -4.17 -14.53
CA ASP A 136 7.12 -3.64 -15.52
C ASP A 136 8.57 -4.04 -15.21
N GLN A 137 8.81 -4.64 -14.04
CA GLN A 137 10.11 -5.17 -13.63
C GLN A 137 10.43 -6.50 -14.32
N LEU A 138 9.41 -7.28 -14.69
CA LEU A 138 9.59 -8.61 -15.31
C LEU A 138 10.27 -8.46 -16.68
N GLY A 139 11.40 -9.13 -16.87
CA GLY A 139 12.25 -9.03 -18.06
C GLY A 139 13.15 -7.78 -18.09
N GLN A 140 13.10 -6.93 -17.07
CA GLN A 140 13.96 -5.74 -16.93
C GLN A 140 14.54 -5.63 -15.51
N GLU A 141 14.82 -6.75 -14.85
CA GLU A 141 15.22 -6.83 -13.45
C GLU A 141 16.49 -6.00 -13.13
N ASN A 142 17.33 -5.77 -14.15
CA ASN A 142 18.59 -5.02 -14.04
C ASN A 142 18.40 -3.50 -13.89
N THR A 143 17.21 -2.96 -14.19
CA THR A 143 16.94 -1.51 -14.08
C THR A 143 16.34 -1.11 -12.73
N TYR A 144 16.04 -2.08 -11.88
CA TYR A 144 15.44 -1.90 -10.57
C TYR A 144 16.41 -2.26 -9.44
N GLU A 145 16.10 -1.77 -8.24
CA GLU A 145 16.82 -2.16 -7.03
C GLU A 145 16.72 -3.66 -6.78
N ARG A 146 17.84 -4.28 -6.41
CA ARG A 146 17.92 -5.72 -6.16
C ARG A 146 18.01 -6.01 -4.67
N GLU A 147 16.91 -6.53 -4.15
CA GLU A 147 16.82 -7.06 -2.80
C GLU A 147 16.41 -8.54 -2.89
N TYR A 148 17.26 -9.43 -2.40
CA TYR A 148 16.99 -10.87 -2.46
C TYR A 148 16.30 -11.37 -1.19
N PHE A 149 15.39 -12.31 -1.36
CA PHE A 149 14.85 -13.10 -0.26
C PHE A 149 16.00 -13.87 0.41
N PRO A 150 16.00 -13.99 1.75
CA PRO A 150 17.08 -14.71 2.42
C PRO A 150 17.12 -16.18 2.01
N SER A 151 18.34 -16.70 1.83
CA SER A 151 18.59 -18.11 1.61
C SER A 151 18.20 -18.97 2.81
N GLY A 152 17.93 -20.25 2.56
CA GLY A 152 17.55 -21.22 3.58
C GLY A 152 16.03 -21.33 3.82
N ASP A 153 15.69 -21.94 4.95
CA ASP A 153 14.31 -22.17 5.36
C ASP A 153 13.80 -21.02 6.25
N ILE A 154 12.84 -20.27 5.74
CA ILE A 154 12.29 -19.08 6.37
C ILE A 154 10.90 -19.37 6.92
N GLU A 155 10.77 -19.31 8.25
CA GLU A 155 9.51 -19.55 8.93
C GLU A 155 8.61 -18.29 8.95
N VAL A 156 7.36 -18.44 8.56
CA VAL A 156 6.30 -17.42 8.66
C VAL A 156 5.89 -17.24 10.13
N ASN A 157 5.93 -15.99 10.60
CA ASN A 157 5.58 -15.65 11.98
C ASN A 157 4.08 -15.35 12.16
N GLY A 158 3.40 -14.87 11.12
CA GLY A 158 1.98 -14.53 11.17
C GLY A 158 1.37 -14.30 9.79
N PHE A 159 0.04 -14.25 9.75
CA PHE A 159 -0.71 -14.17 8.50
C PHE A 159 -1.63 -12.94 8.44
N VAL A 160 -1.69 -12.33 7.26
CA VAL A 160 -2.75 -11.38 6.90
C VAL A 160 -3.67 -12.08 5.92
N LEU A 161 -4.91 -12.37 6.32
CA LEU A 161 -5.93 -12.90 5.43
C LEU A 161 -6.72 -11.76 4.80
N VAL A 162 -6.61 -11.61 3.48
CA VAL A 162 -7.27 -10.55 2.72
C VAL A 162 -8.60 -11.05 2.17
N CYS A 163 -9.67 -10.27 2.38
CA CYS A 163 -11.00 -10.52 1.85
C CYS A 163 -11.46 -9.33 1.02
N ASP A 164 -12.09 -9.56 -0.13
CA ASP A 164 -12.63 -8.50 -1.00
C ASP A 164 -14.12 -8.34 -0.71
N VAL A 165 -14.54 -7.14 -0.28
CA VAL A 165 -15.96 -6.82 -0.01
C VAL A 165 -16.61 -5.97 -1.10
N SER A 166 -15.88 -5.67 -2.18
CA SER A 166 -16.46 -5.05 -3.38
C SER A 166 -17.32 -6.04 -4.18
N ARG A 167 -17.19 -7.34 -3.88
CA ARG A 167 -17.90 -8.45 -4.51
C ARG A 167 -18.83 -9.10 -3.49
N GLN A 168 -19.94 -9.67 -3.97
CA GLN A 168 -20.78 -10.52 -3.13
C GLN A 168 -19.98 -11.77 -2.72
N LEU A 169 -19.95 -12.07 -1.42
CA LEU A 169 -19.26 -13.25 -0.88
C LEU A 169 -19.99 -14.56 -1.21
N LEU A 170 -21.32 -14.47 -1.32
CA LEU A 170 -22.22 -15.51 -1.82
C LEU A 170 -22.22 -15.49 -3.35
N GLY A 171 -22.12 -16.65 -4.00
CA GLY A 171 -21.94 -16.82 -5.45
C GLY A 171 -23.13 -16.43 -6.34
N SER A 172 -23.92 -15.43 -5.96
CA SER A 172 -25.16 -15.01 -6.62
C SER A 172 -24.98 -13.90 -7.65
N HIS A 173 -23.91 -13.91 -8.45
CA HIS A 173 -23.85 -13.05 -9.62
C HIS A 173 -24.50 -13.77 -10.82
N PRO A 174 -25.41 -13.14 -11.59
CA PRO A 174 -26.00 -13.74 -12.80
C PRO A 174 -24.99 -13.96 -13.95
N ARG A 175 -23.71 -13.60 -13.73
CA ARG A 175 -22.57 -13.83 -14.64
C ARG A 175 -21.42 -14.60 -13.97
N ALA A 176 -21.61 -15.11 -12.76
CA ALA A 176 -20.60 -15.95 -12.12
C ALA A 176 -20.59 -17.32 -12.83
N ASP A 177 -19.40 -17.82 -13.15
CA ASP A 177 -19.23 -19.17 -13.64
C ASP A 177 -19.92 -20.15 -12.67
N ARG A 178 -20.80 -21.01 -13.21
CA ARG A 178 -21.53 -22.04 -12.43
C ARG A 178 -20.61 -22.95 -11.61
N ASN A 179 -19.31 -22.94 -11.92
CA ASN A 179 -18.27 -23.75 -11.30
C ASN A 179 -17.38 -22.98 -10.31
N SER A 180 -17.67 -21.69 -10.02
CA SER A 180 -16.86 -20.89 -9.10
C SER A 180 -17.20 -21.18 -7.64
N VAL A 181 -16.19 -21.55 -6.84
CA VAL A 181 -16.35 -21.75 -5.40
C VAL A 181 -16.65 -20.40 -4.73
N PRO A 182 -17.68 -20.29 -3.87
CA PRO A 182 -17.97 -19.05 -3.16
C PRO A 182 -16.76 -18.57 -2.36
N GLN A 183 -16.49 -17.27 -2.41
CA GLN A 183 -15.34 -16.66 -1.73
C GLN A 183 -15.36 -16.96 -0.22
N GLN A 184 -16.55 -17.00 0.37
CA GLN A 184 -16.76 -17.31 1.79
C GLN A 184 -16.21 -18.70 2.16
N THR A 185 -16.38 -19.70 1.30
CA THR A 185 -15.90 -21.07 1.54
C THR A 185 -14.38 -21.11 1.61
N ILE A 186 -13.71 -20.49 0.63
CA ILE A 186 -12.25 -20.38 0.57
C ILE A 186 -11.71 -19.67 1.82
N ILE A 187 -12.34 -18.56 2.23
CA ILE A 187 -11.96 -17.81 3.44
C ILE A 187 -12.08 -18.70 4.68
N GLN A 188 -13.18 -19.45 4.82
CA GLN A 188 -13.41 -20.33 5.95
C GLN A 188 -12.37 -21.47 6.02
N GLU A 189 -12.04 -22.07 4.88
CA GLU A 189 -11.05 -23.14 4.80
C GLU A 189 -9.65 -22.62 5.14
N ILE A 190 -9.22 -21.49 4.56
CA ILE A 190 -7.94 -20.85 4.90
C ILE A 190 -7.91 -20.52 6.40
N LEU A 191 -8.93 -19.86 6.95
CA LEU A 191 -8.99 -19.55 8.39
C LEU A 191 -8.86 -20.80 9.27
N THR A 192 -9.52 -21.88 8.88
CA THR A 192 -9.47 -23.15 9.61
C THR A 192 -8.07 -23.75 9.60
N LEU A 193 -7.38 -23.71 8.46
CA LEU A 193 -5.99 -24.15 8.37
C LEU A 193 -5.05 -23.25 9.19
N LEU A 194 -5.18 -21.92 9.04
CA LEU A 194 -4.34 -20.96 9.76
C LEU A 194 -4.45 -21.10 11.28
N LEU A 195 -5.65 -21.34 11.82
CA LEU A 195 -5.83 -21.57 13.25
C LEU A 195 -5.08 -22.82 13.75
N LYS A 196 -5.02 -23.89 12.95
CA LYS A 196 -4.28 -25.11 13.30
C LYS A 196 -2.78 -24.87 13.43
N LEU A 197 -2.24 -23.89 12.70
CA LEU A 197 -0.82 -23.52 12.73
C LEU A 197 -0.42 -22.77 14.01
N LYS A 198 -1.40 -22.30 14.80
CA LYS A 198 -1.17 -21.51 16.03
C LYS A 198 -0.32 -20.24 15.79
N LYS A 199 -0.33 -19.70 14.56
CA LYS A 199 0.26 -18.41 14.21
C LYS A 199 -0.79 -17.30 14.32
N PRO A 200 -0.43 -16.07 14.73
CA PRO A 200 -1.35 -14.95 14.73
C PRO A 200 -1.91 -14.64 13.33
N VAL A 201 -3.18 -14.25 13.29
CA VAL A 201 -3.90 -13.92 12.05
C VAL A 201 -4.62 -12.59 12.23
N VAL A 202 -4.55 -11.73 11.21
CA VAL A 202 -5.39 -10.54 11.07
C VAL A 202 -6.21 -10.67 9.79
N LEU A 203 -7.49 -10.29 9.85
CA LEU A 203 -8.39 -10.25 8.71
C LEU A 203 -8.41 -8.83 8.13
N ALA A 204 -7.90 -8.67 6.91
CA ALA A 204 -7.92 -7.42 6.17
C ALA A 204 -9.08 -7.41 5.18
N VAL A 205 -10.09 -6.59 5.47
CA VAL A 205 -11.26 -6.38 4.61
C VAL A 205 -10.89 -5.31 3.60
N SER A 206 -10.60 -5.72 2.37
CA SER A 206 -10.05 -4.88 1.30
C SER A 206 -11.12 -4.29 0.37
N LYS A 207 -10.71 -3.27 -0.39
CA LYS A 207 -11.54 -2.54 -1.38
C LYS A 207 -12.79 -1.91 -0.76
N PHE A 208 -12.69 -1.53 0.51
CA PHE A 208 -13.78 -0.95 1.26
C PHE A 208 -14.25 0.41 0.68
N ASP A 209 -13.40 1.10 -0.07
CA ASP A 209 -13.71 2.30 -0.87
C ASP A 209 -14.80 2.04 -1.93
N THR A 210 -14.91 0.81 -2.41
CA THR A 210 -15.93 0.38 -3.38
C THR A 210 -17.03 -0.47 -2.74
N TYR A 211 -17.10 -0.48 -1.41
CA TYR A 211 -18.06 -1.27 -0.65
C TYR A 211 -19.50 -0.91 -1.04
N ARG A 212 -20.29 -1.92 -1.41
CA ARG A 212 -21.69 -1.73 -1.83
C ARG A 212 -22.73 -2.40 -0.94
N SER A 213 -22.40 -3.39 -0.10
CA SER A 213 -23.35 -4.00 0.85
C SER A 213 -22.75 -5.11 1.74
N GLN A 214 -23.52 -5.52 2.78
CA GLN A 214 -23.61 -6.73 3.65
C GLN A 214 -22.43 -7.71 3.85
N ALA A 215 -21.41 -7.74 2.99
CA ALA A 215 -20.26 -8.65 3.08
C ALA A 215 -19.52 -8.54 4.42
N VAL A 216 -19.47 -7.34 5.02
CA VAL A 216 -18.84 -7.14 6.35
C VAL A 216 -19.65 -7.81 7.45
N GLU A 217 -20.98 -7.75 7.38
CA GLU A 217 -21.89 -8.39 8.34
C GLU A 217 -21.81 -9.92 8.20
N GLU A 218 -21.70 -10.43 6.98
CA GLU A 218 -21.50 -11.85 6.70
C GLU A 218 -20.15 -12.37 7.22
N LEU A 219 -19.06 -11.62 7.01
CA LEU A 219 -17.74 -11.95 7.59
C LEU A 219 -17.78 -11.89 9.11
N SER A 220 -18.44 -10.87 9.68
CA SER A 220 -18.60 -10.75 11.13
C SER A 220 -19.39 -11.91 11.71
N SER A 221 -20.46 -12.34 11.03
CA SER A 221 -21.24 -13.52 11.38
C SER A 221 -20.39 -14.80 11.32
N LEU A 222 -19.58 -14.96 10.26
CA LEU A 222 -18.63 -16.08 10.14
C LEU A 222 -17.63 -16.11 11.30
N LEU A 223 -17.06 -14.96 11.68
CA LEU A 223 -16.14 -14.87 12.81
C LEU A 223 -16.82 -15.14 14.16
N GLN A 224 -18.14 -14.91 14.26
CA GLN A 224 -18.91 -15.21 15.48
C GLN A 224 -19.23 -16.69 15.67
N LYS A 225 -19.12 -17.52 14.61
CA LYS A 225 -19.46 -18.96 14.65
C LYS A 225 -18.53 -19.79 15.54
N SER A 226 -17.27 -19.37 15.74
CA SER A 226 -16.32 -20.08 16.60
C SER A 226 -15.67 -19.14 17.62
N SER A 227 -15.35 -19.65 18.82
CA SER A 227 -14.64 -18.88 19.84
C SER A 227 -13.25 -18.44 19.39
N ASP A 228 -12.62 -19.23 18.53
CA ASP A 228 -11.27 -19.00 18.04
C ASP A 228 -11.25 -17.89 16.97
N PHE A 229 -12.25 -17.85 16.09
CA PHE A 229 -12.39 -16.77 15.11
C PHE A 229 -12.72 -15.42 15.74
N LYS A 230 -13.46 -15.38 16.86
CA LYS A 230 -13.84 -14.12 17.55
C LYS A 230 -12.64 -13.27 17.99
N ARG A 231 -11.48 -13.88 18.17
CA ARG A 231 -10.23 -13.23 18.59
C ARG A 231 -9.47 -12.59 17.44
N ILE A 232 -9.76 -12.99 16.19
CA ILE A 232 -9.10 -12.44 14.99
C ILE A 232 -9.55 -10.99 14.80
N PRO A 233 -8.62 -10.01 14.78
CA PRO A 233 -8.96 -8.63 14.46
C PRO A 233 -9.43 -8.53 13.00
N LEU A 234 -10.54 -7.83 12.80
CA LEU A 234 -11.08 -7.47 11.49
C LEU A 234 -10.79 -5.99 11.26
N ILE A 235 -10.04 -5.68 10.20
CA ILE A 235 -9.60 -4.33 9.85
C ILE A 235 -10.13 -3.98 8.48
N GLU A 236 -10.89 -2.89 8.39
CA GLU A 236 -11.45 -2.35 7.15
C GLU A 236 -10.39 -1.51 6.45
N THR A 237 -10.04 -1.87 5.21
CA THR A 237 -8.87 -1.34 4.49
C THR A 237 -9.21 -0.92 3.06
N SER A 238 -8.48 0.10 2.59
CA SER A 238 -8.40 0.43 1.17
C SER A 238 -6.95 0.70 0.79
N ALA A 239 -6.38 -0.14 -0.08
CA ALA A 239 -5.03 0.08 -0.60
C ALA A 239 -4.97 1.30 -1.55
N HIS A 240 -6.06 1.56 -2.28
CA HIS A 240 -6.16 2.68 -3.20
C HIS A 240 -6.15 4.02 -2.45
N GLU A 241 -6.98 4.14 -1.41
CA GLU A 241 -7.11 5.34 -0.58
C GLU A 241 -6.08 5.39 0.58
N ASN A 242 -5.22 4.37 0.69
CA ASN A 242 -4.26 4.18 1.79
C ASN A 242 -4.90 4.26 3.19
N ILE A 243 -6.03 3.58 3.37
CA ILE A 243 -6.76 3.53 4.64
C ILE A 243 -6.46 2.22 5.36
N ASN A 244 -6.00 2.32 6.61
CA ASN A 244 -5.73 1.20 7.53
C ASN A 244 -4.75 0.12 7.01
N VAL A 245 -4.03 0.36 5.91
CA VAL A 245 -3.03 -0.59 5.38
C VAL A 245 -1.94 -0.82 6.42
N GLU A 246 -1.31 0.25 6.92
CA GLU A 246 -0.28 0.16 7.94
C GLU A 246 -0.82 -0.48 9.24
N ASN A 247 -1.98 -0.03 9.72
CA ASN A 247 -2.64 -0.58 10.91
C ASN A 247 -2.86 -2.09 10.83
N THR A 248 -3.02 -2.67 9.63
CA THR A 248 -3.19 -4.11 9.44
C THR A 248 -1.92 -4.89 9.84
N PHE A 249 -0.77 -4.49 9.33
CA PHE A 249 0.50 -5.14 9.61
C PHE A 249 0.99 -4.84 11.03
N LEU A 250 0.81 -3.60 11.51
CA LEU A 250 1.15 -3.22 12.89
C LEU A 250 0.33 -4.03 13.91
N SER A 251 -0.96 -4.25 13.64
CA SER A 251 -1.81 -5.08 14.52
C SER A 251 -1.34 -6.52 14.59
N LEU A 252 -0.87 -7.08 13.46
CA LEU A 252 -0.33 -8.44 13.44
C LEU A 252 0.92 -8.57 14.31
N VAL A 253 1.84 -7.60 14.24
CA VAL A 253 3.03 -7.57 15.14
C VAL A 253 2.64 -7.47 16.60
N LYS A 254 1.65 -6.63 16.93
CA LYS A 254 1.13 -6.53 18.30
C LYS A 254 0.58 -7.86 18.81
N LEU A 255 -0.07 -8.66 17.96
CA LEU A 255 -0.50 -10.02 18.31
C LEU A 255 0.66 -11.00 18.51
N MET A 256 1.72 -10.90 17.69
CA MET A 256 2.91 -11.74 17.80
C MET A 256 3.70 -11.44 19.08
N ASP A 257 3.87 -10.17 19.43
CA ASP A 257 4.60 -9.76 20.63
C ASP A 257 3.78 -9.92 21.92
N LYS A 258 2.46 -9.71 21.86
CA LYS A 258 1.58 -9.73 23.02
C LYS A 258 0.36 -10.63 22.78
N PRO A 259 0.52 -11.96 22.67
CA PRO A 259 -0.57 -12.89 22.34
C PRO A 259 -1.68 -12.98 23.41
N ARG A 260 -1.40 -12.51 24.64
CA ARG A 260 -2.37 -12.44 25.75
C ARG A 260 -2.93 -11.03 25.97
N ALA A 261 -2.59 -10.06 25.13
CA ALA A 261 -3.13 -8.71 25.22
C ALA A 261 -4.65 -8.69 24.96
N PRO A 262 -5.35 -7.67 25.47
CA PRO A 262 -6.76 -7.46 25.11
C PRO A 262 -6.92 -7.33 23.59
N LYS A 263 -8.14 -7.65 23.12
CA LYS A 263 -8.49 -7.55 21.69
C LYS A 263 -8.11 -6.18 21.16
N ILE A 264 -7.32 -6.15 20.09
CA ILE A 264 -6.89 -4.92 19.43
C ILE A 264 -8.14 -4.18 18.95
N ARG A 265 -8.33 -2.96 19.46
CA ARG A 265 -9.40 -2.07 18.99
C ARG A 265 -9.00 -1.53 17.62
N CYS A 266 -9.66 -2.04 16.59
CA CYS A 266 -9.43 -1.60 15.22
C CYS A 266 -10.20 -0.30 14.97
N LEU A 267 -9.55 0.65 14.29
CA LEU A 267 -10.19 1.89 13.86
C LEU A 267 -11.20 1.58 12.75
N ARG A 268 -12.42 2.10 12.86
CA ARG A 268 -13.43 1.93 11.80
C ARG A 268 -13.01 2.68 10.56
N TYR A 269 -13.44 2.22 9.40
CA TYR A 269 -13.08 2.83 8.12
C TYR A 269 -13.45 4.31 8.04
N VAL A 270 -14.66 4.67 8.50
CA VAL A 270 -15.14 6.07 8.48
C VAL A 270 -14.24 6.97 9.31
N ASP A 271 -13.85 6.52 10.50
CA ASP A 271 -13.00 7.29 11.40
C ASP A 271 -11.58 7.40 10.81
N ALA A 272 -11.05 6.31 10.23
CA ALA A 272 -9.75 6.30 9.55
C ALA A 272 -9.69 7.22 8.31
N VAL A 273 -10.79 7.31 7.55
CA VAL A 273 -10.92 8.25 6.42
C VAL A 273 -10.89 9.69 6.92
N GLN A 274 -11.52 9.99 8.05
CA GLN A 274 -11.50 11.33 8.65
C GLN A 274 -10.10 11.70 9.12
N GLU A 275 -9.40 10.80 9.82
CA GLU A 275 -8.02 11.01 10.23
C GLU A 275 -7.10 11.26 9.02
N ARG A 276 -7.25 10.46 7.96
CA ARG A 276 -6.48 10.63 6.73
C ARG A 276 -6.74 11.98 6.05
N LYS A 277 -8.01 12.41 5.99
CA LYS A 277 -8.38 13.73 5.44
C LYS A 277 -7.81 14.87 6.27
N ALA A 278 -7.85 14.77 7.59
CA ALA A 278 -7.28 15.76 8.49
C ALA A 278 -5.75 15.86 8.30
N GLU A 279 -5.06 14.73 8.21
CA GLU A 279 -3.63 14.68 7.94
C GLU A 279 -3.27 15.37 6.61
N LEU A 280 -3.99 15.05 5.53
CA LEU A 280 -3.81 15.66 4.22
C LEU A 280 -4.06 17.18 4.25
N SER A 281 -5.11 17.62 4.95
CA SER A 281 -5.44 19.05 5.08
C SER A 281 -4.37 19.83 5.84
N ASN A 282 -3.84 19.24 6.91
CA ASN A 282 -2.75 19.84 7.70
C ASN A 282 -1.46 19.94 6.89
N ALA A 283 -1.11 18.88 6.15
CA ALA A 283 0.06 18.87 5.28
C ALA A 283 -0.07 19.88 4.14
N LEU A 284 -1.25 19.97 3.49
CA LEU A 284 -1.53 20.97 2.46
C LEU A 284 -1.39 22.40 3.01
N THR A 285 -1.94 22.67 4.19
CA THR A 285 -1.83 23.98 4.83
C THR A 285 -0.37 24.36 5.07
N SER A 286 0.45 23.41 5.54
CA SER A 286 1.88 23.63 5.80
C SER A 286 2.66 23.83 4.50
N PHE A 287 2.37 23.03 3.46
CA PHE A 287 2.91 23.20 2.12
C PHE A 287 2.59 24.58 1.51
N CYS A 288 1.34 25.04 1.63
CA CYS A 288 0.94 26.38 1.20
C CYS A 288 1.67 27.50 1.95
N LYS A 289 1.95 27.33 3.25
CA LYS A 289 2.75 28.33 4.01
C LYS A 289 4.16 28.46 3.44
N VAL A 290 4.81 27.35 3.09
CA VAL A 290 6.12 27.35 2.42
C VAL A 290 6.03 28.11 1.10
N MET A 291 5.03 27.82 0.26
CA MET A 291 4.84 28.52 -1.01
C MET A 291 4.57 30.03 -0.85
N CYS A 292 3.83 30.44 0.17
CA CYS A 292 3.56 31.85 0.47
C CYS A 292 4.80 32.62 0.91
N GLN A 293 5.71 31.96 1.61
CA GLN A 293 6.96 32.58 2.10
C GLN A 293 8.08 32.52 1.05
N ALA A 294 7.94 31.70 0.02
CA ALA A 294 8.94 31.54 -1.02
C ALA A 294 9.10 32.82 -1.86
N PRO A 295 10.35 33.29 -2.06
CA PRO A 295 10.66 34.36 -3.01
C PRO A 295 10.20 34.03 -4.43
N CYS A 296 9.83 35.06 -5.21
CA CYS A 296 9.30 34.91 -6.57
C CYS A 296 10.22 34.10 -7.50
N GLU A 297 11.54 34.20 -7.33
CA GLU A 297 12.53 33.49 -8.15
C GLU A 297 12.40 31.96 -8.09
N PHE A 298 12.00 31.43 -6.93
CA PHE A 298 11.76 29.99 -6.74
C PHE A 298 10.35 29.56 -7.14
N LEU A 299 9.45 30.50 -7.43
CA LEU A 299 8.06 30.24 -7.86
C LEU A 299 7.89 30.36 -9.38
N ASN A 300 9.00 30.39 -10.11
CA ASN A 300 8.99 30.44 -11.57
C ASN A 300 8.62 29.10 -12.21
N GLY A 301 8.90 27.99 -11.53
CA GLY A 301 8.58 26.63 -11.96
C GLY A 301 8.83 25.60 -10.86
N TRP A 302 8.28 24.40 -11.04
CA TRP A 302 8.37 23.31 -10.07
C TRP A 302 9.81 22.91 -9.76
N ASP A 303 10.66 22.78 -10.78
CA ASP A 303 12.06 22.38 -10.60
C ASP A 303 12.85 23.40 -9.78
N ALA A 304 12.63 24.70 -10.01
CA ALA A 304 13.28 25.76 -9.24
C ALA A 304 12.84 25.76 -7.77
N PHE A 305 11.56 25.49 -7.52
CA PHE A 305 11.04 25.32 -6.17
C PHE A 305 11.66 24.08 -5.50
N MET A 306 11.63 22.93 -6.17
CA MET A 306 12.14 21.68 -5.61
C MET A 306 13.66 21.70 -5.38
N ALA A 307 14.43 22.38 -6.23
CA ALA A 307 15.86 22.58 -6.02
C ALA A 307 16.18 23.24 -4.66
N ARG A 308 15.30 24.12 -4.16
CA ARG A 308 15.49 24.84 -2.90
C ARG A 308 14.76 24.23 -1.70
N TYR A 309 13.58 23.66 -1.94
CA TYR A 309 12.63 23.28 -0.87
C TYR A 309 12.40 21.78 -0.73
N SER A 310 13.02 20.93 -1.57
CA SER A 310 12.85 19.46 -1.53
C SER A 310 13.18 18.81 -0.19
N GLN A 311 14.06 19.41 0.62
CA GLN A 311 14.46 18.90 1.93
C GLN A 311 13.68 19.53 3.10
N GLN A 312 12.77 20.47 2.83
CA GLN A 312 11.95 21.05 3.90
C GLN A 312 10.90 20.05 4.38
N ALA A 313 10.79 19.90 5.70
CA ALA A 313 9.93 18.89 6.33
C ALA A 313 8.48 18.96 5.84
N ASP A 314 7.91 20.16 5.69
CA ASP A 314 6.52 20.33 5.22
C ASP A 314 6.35 19.89 3.76
N VAL A 315 7.33 20.16 2.90
CA VAL A 315 7.33 19.75 1.49
C VAL A 315 7.50 18.24 1.37
N VAL A 316 8.46 17.66 2.09
CA VAL A 316 8.69 16.21 2.15
C VAL A 316 7.45 15.50 2.67
N THR A 317 6.84 16.01 3.73
CA THR A 317 5.62 15.43 4.31
C THR A 317 4.49 15.46 3.31
N TYR A 318 4.24 16.62 2.68
CA TYR A 318 3.16 16.73 1.69
C TYR A 318 3.38 15.79 0.49
N LEU A 319 4.58 15.76 -0.09
CA LEU A 319 4.94 14.83 -1.17
C LEU A 319 4.75 13.37 -0.78
N ARG A 320 5.19 12.99 0.42
CA ARG A 320 4.98 11.64 0.96
C ARG A 320 3.51 11.25 1.03
N LEU A 321 2.61 12.21 1.24
CA LEU A 321 1.19 11.95 1.39
C LEU A 321 0.42 11.93 0.05
N VAL A 322 0.74 12.82 -0.89
CA VAL A 322 -0.03 13.00 -2.14
C VAL A 322 0.70 12.54 -3.41
N GLY A 323 2.02 12.39 -3.36
CA GLY A 323 2.86 12.09 -4.52
C GLY A 323 3.30 13.34 -5.28
N THR A 324 4.27 13.16 -6.18
CA THR A 324 4.92 14.27 -6.90
C THR A 324 3.98 14.94 -7.89
N SER A 325 3.17 14.16 -8.62
CA SER A 325 2.27 14.68 -9.65
C SER A 325 1.20 15.63 -9.06
N GLU A 326 0.51 15.19 -8.00
CA GLU A 326 -0.51 16.00 -7.34
C GLU A 326 0.10 17.24 -6.67
N ALA A 327 1.27 17.11 -6.03
CA ALA A 327 1.95 18.24 -5.42
C ALA A 327 2.39 19.28 -6.46
N CYS A 328 2.93 18.83 -7.60
CA CYS A 328 3.28 19.69 -8.72
C CYS A 328 2.05 20.43 -9.27
N SER A 329 0.93 19.72 -9.50
CA SER A 329 -0.32 20.34 -9.93
C SER A 329 -0.79 21.42 -8.95
N LYS A 330 -0.73 21.16 -7.64
CA LYS A 330 -1.10 22.17 -6.62
C LYS A 330 -0.18 23.38 -6.59
N PHE A 331 1.13 23.16 -6.78
CA PHE A 331 2.09 24.25 -6.92
C PHE A 331 1.79 25.11 -8.14
N GLU A 332 1.54 24.49 -9.30
CA GLU A 332 1.22 25.22 -10.52
C GLU A 332 -0.07 26.04 -10.39
N ASP A 333 -1.10 25.47 -9.77
CA ASP A 333 -2.36 26.18 -9.48
C ASP A 333 -2.13 27.40 -8.58
N TYR A 334 -1.31 27.25 -7.53
CA TYR A 334 -0.92 28.34 -6.64
C TYR A 334 -0.19 29.46 -7.40
N VAL A 335 0.80 29.12 -8.23
CA VAL A 335 1.57 30.10 -9.00
C VAL A 335 0.68 30.83 -10.00
N LYS A 336 -0.21 30.12 -10.71
CA LYS A 336 -1.19 30.71 -11.63
C LYS A 336 -2.09 31.71 -10.89
N HIS A 337 -2.63 31.31 -9.74
CA HIS A 337 -3.49 32.17 -8.92
C HIS A 337 -2.75 33.43 -8.45
N ARG A 338 -1.54 33.29 -7.90
CA ARG A 338 -0.72 34.42 -7.44
C ARG A 338 -0.39 35.41 -8.58
N ARG A 339 -0.03 34.91 -9.77
CA ARG A 339 0.20 35.75 -10.95
C ARG A 339 -1.05 36.53 -11.36
N HIS A 340 -2.22 35.89 -11.30
CA HIS A 340 -3.49 36.53 -11.60
C HIS A 340 -3.80 37.66 -10.62
N VAL A 341 -3.69 37.40 -9.31
CA VAL A 341 -3.94 38.40 -8.25
C VAL A 341 -2.95 39.57 -8.34
N THR A 342 -1.66 39.28 -8.58
CA THR A 342 -0.64 40.34 -8.73
C THR A 342 -0.92 41.21 -9.95
N LYS A 343 -1.33 40.61 -11.07
CA LYS A 343 -1.70 41.34 -12.29
C LYS A 343 -2.93 42.23 -12.05
N GLN A 344 -3.96 41.72 -11.37
CA GLN A 344 -5.15 42.50 -11.02
C GLN A 344 -4.78 43.68 -10.13
N HIS A 345 -4.04 43.44 -9.05
CA HIS A 345 -3.58 44.49 -8.15
C HIS A 345 -2.76 45.57 -8.87
N ASN A 346 -1.85 45.18 -9.77
CA ASN A 346 -1.08 46.13 -10.57
C ASN A 346 -1.97 46.94 -11.52
N LEU A 347 -2.98 46.32 -12.15
CA LEU A 347 -3.94 47.02 -13.00
C LEU A 347 -4.80 48.00 -12.19
N ASP A 348 -5.25 47.62 -11.00
CA ASP A 348 -6.02 48.48 -10.10
C ASP A 348 -5.19 49.67 -9.62
N GLN A 349 -3.91 49.45 -9.30
CA GLN A 349 -2.99 50.54 -8.95
C GLN A 349 -2.74 51.47 -10.14
N ILE A 350 -2.53 50.94 -11.34
CA ILE A 350 -2.38 51.76 -12.55
C ILE A 350 -3.66 52.56 -12.81
N ALA A 351 -4.84 51.95 -12.70
CA ALA A 351 -6.12 52.63 -12.87
C ALA A 351 -6.32 53.75 -11.83
N GLY A 352 -5.96 53.50 -10.57
CA GLY A 352 -6.00 54.50 -9.49
C GLY A 352 -5.01 55.64 -9.69
N LEU A 353 -3.81 55.37 -10.19
CA LEU A 353 -2.85 56.42 -10.54
C LEU A 353 -3.33 57.22 -11.75
N LEU A 354 -3.85 56.56 -12.79
CA LEU A 354 -4.39 57.22 -13.98
C LEU A 354 -5.59 58.12 -13.65
N SER A 355 -6.47 57.70 -12.74
CA SER A 355 -7.58 58.56 -12.28
C SER A 355 -7.10 59.76 -11.47
N HIS A 356 -5.96 59.64 -10.76
CA HIS A 356 -5.35 60.75 -10.04
C HIS A 356 -4.60 61.73 -10.97
N PHE A 357 -3.87 61.23 -11.97
CA PHE A 357 -3.09 62.06 -12.90
C PHE A 357 -3.90 62.59 -14.09
N VAL A 358 -5.00 61.94 -14.45
CA VAL A 358 -5.89 62.36 -15.55
C VAL A 358 -7.36 62.39 -15.07
N PRO A 359 -7.73 63.31 -14.16
CA PRO A 359 -9.07 63.35 -13.56
C PRO A 359 -10.18 63.70 -14.56
N ASN A 360 -9.85 64.18 -15.77
CA ASN A 360 -10.79 64.64 -16.80
C ASN A 360 -10.64 63.89 -18.13
N LEU A 361 -10.68 62.56 -18.14
CA LEU A 361 -10.81 61.81 -19.40
C LEU A 361 -12.19 62.00 -20.06
N ASP A 362 -13.20 62.48 -19.33
CA ASP A 362 -14.53 62.78 -19.86
C ASP A 362 -14.55 63.93 -20.88
N ILE A 363 -13.54 64.80 -20.88
CA ILE A 363 -13.45 65.94 -21.81
C ILE A 363 -12.98 65.50 -23.21
N VAL A 364 -12.34 64.32 -23.36
CA VAL A 364 -11.81 63.83 -24.64
C VAL A 364 -12.83 62.99 -25.41
N ARG A 365 -13.95 62.58 -24.78
CA ARG A 365 -14.99 61.78 -25.42
C ARG A 365 -16.04 62.60 -26.20
N ASN A 366 -16.00 63.93 -26.11
CA ASN A 366 -16.91 64.86 -26.78
C ASN A 366 -16.18 65.85 -27.71
N LYS A 367 -15.33 65.34 -28.60
CA LYS A 367 -14.92 66.06 -29.82
C LYS A 367 -14.97 65.13 -31.03
#